data_AF-A0A2M7ZNW4-F1
#
_entry.id   AF-A0A2M7ZNW4-F1
#
_cell.length_a   1.000
_cell.length_b   1.000
_cell.length_c   1.000
_cell.angle_alpha   90.00
_cell.angle_beta   90.00
_cell.angle_gamma   90.00
#
_symmetry.space_group_name_H-M   'P 1'
#
loop_
_entity.id
_entity.type
_entity.pdbx_description
1 polymer ?
#
loop_
_entity_poly.entity_id
_entity_poly.type
_entity_poly.pdbx_seq_one_letter_code
_entity_poly.pdbx_strand_id
1 'polypeptide(L)'
;MNYLRKLYDWVLSWAETSYGAIVLFVLAFAESSFFPIPPDALLIALILGARKKAFKFALICTFGSISGAVLGYLIGHYLWWTPSNEFSSLAKFFFSTFPGFSQEMFFRIQDLYNQYNFWIV
;
A
#
# COMPACT_ATOMS: atom_id res chain seq x y z
N MET A 1 5.52 -25.78 -12.72
CA MET A 1 6.44 -24.71 -12.29
C MET A 1 5.63 -23.73 -11.47
N ASN A 2 5.89 -23.64 -10.16
CA ASN A 2 5.05 -22.83 -9.26
C ASN A 2 5.53 -21.37 -9.30
N TYR A 3 4.83 -20.50 -10.03
CA TYR A 3 5.20 -19.10 -10.22
C TYR A 3 5.36 -18.33 -8.90
N LEU A 4 4.55 -18.68 -7.90
CA LEU A 4 4.63 -18.12 -6.55
C LEU A 4 5.97 -18.44 -5.86
N ARG A 5 6.48 -19.66 -6.05
CA ARG A 5 7.77 -20.07 -5.48
C ARG A 5 8.92 -19.32 -6.16
N LYS A 6 8.88 -19.15 -7.48
CA LYS A 6 9.90 -18.34 -8.20
C LYS A 6 9.94 -16.90 -7.71
N LEU A 7 8.77 -16.30 -7.48
CA LEU A 7 8.67 -14.94 -6.95
C LEU A 7 9.19 -14.85 -5.51
N TYR A 8 8.85 -15.81 -4.66
CA TYR A 8 9.39 -15.92 -3.30
C TYR A 8 10.91 -16.07 -3.28
N ASP A 9 11.47 -17.00 -4.07
CA ASP A 9 12.91 -17.23 -4.16
C ASP A 9 13.63 -15.98 -4.70
N TRP A 10 13.02 -15.26 -5.65
CA TRP A 10 13.52 -13.98 -6.16
C TRP A 10 13.56 -12.91 -5.06
N VAL A 11 12.48 -12.76 -4.29
CA VAL A 11 12.43 -11.83 -3.15
C VAL A 11 13.53 -12.17 -2.14
N LEU A 12 13.72 -13.45 -1.81
CA LEU A 12 14.76 -13.89 -0.87
C LEU A 12 16.18 -13.69 -1.38
N SER A 13 16.43 -13.79 -2.70
CA SER A 13 17.76 -13.55 -3.27
C SER A 13 18.32 -12.16 -2.89
N TRP A 14 17.43 -11.17 -2.67
CA TRP A 14 17.84 -9.83 -2.26
C TRP A 14 18.37 -9.76 -0.83
N ALA A 15 18.01 -10.70 0.05
CA ALA A 15 18.52 -10.78 1.41
C ALA A 15 20.02 -11.11 1.46
N GLU A 16 20.55 -11.75 0.41
CA GLU A 16 21.98 -12.06 0.26
C GLU A 16 22.79 -10.90 -0.33
N THR A 17 22.11 -9.84 -0.82
CA THR A 17 22.76 -8.68 -1.42
C THR A 17 22.88 -7.51 -0.44
N SER A 18 23.85 -6.62 -0.68
CA SER A 18 23.97 -5.35 0.05
C SER A 18 22.78 -4.41 -0.15
N TYR A 19 21.93 -4.66 -1.15
CA TYR A 19 20.76 -3.86 -1.51
C TYR A 19 19.47 -4.28 -0.79
N GLY A 20 19.47 -5.36 0.00
CA GLY A 20 18.26 -5.90 0.61
C GLY A 20 17.44 -4.87 1.41
N ALA A 21 18.10 -3.92 2.08
CA ALA A 21 17.42 -2.83 2.81
C ALA A 21 16.68 -1.85 1.87
N ILE A 22 17.24 -1.54 0.71
CA ILE A 22 16.62 -0.63 -0.27
C ILE A 22 15.46 -1.35 -0.96
N VAL A 23 15.66 -2.61 -1.33
CA VAL A 23 14.61 -3.43 -1.94
C VAL A 23 13.43 -3.59 -0.97
N LEU A 24 13.70 -3.79 0.31
CA LEU A 24 12.67 -3.81 1.35
C LEU A 24 11.83 -2.52 1.38
N PHE A 25 12.48 -1.35 1.31
CA PHE A 25 11.78 -0.07 1.26
C PHE A 25 10.87 0.03 0.03
N VAL A 26 11.40 -0.30 -1.16
CA VAL A 26 10.67 -0.20 -2.42
C VAL A 26 9.49 -1.17 -2.46
N LEU A 27 9.67 -2.40 -1.97
CA LEU A 27 8.60 -3.38 -1.89
C LEU A 27 7.50 -2.93 -0.91
N ALA A 28 7.87 -2.45 0.28
CA ALA A 28 6.92 -1.94 1.26
C ALA A 28 6.13 -0.72 0.74
N PHE A 29 6.82 0.17 0.04
CA PHE A 29 6.22 1.32 -0.63
C PHE A 29 5.21 0.91 -1.71
N ALA A 30 5.60 -0.01 -2.60
CA ALA A 30 4.78 -0.47 -3.70
C ALA A 30 3.53 -1.22 -3.20
N GLU A 31 3.70 -2.12 -2.22
CA GLU A 31 2.58 -2.85 -1.62
C GLU A 31 1.56 -1.91 -0.98
N SER A 32 2.02 -0.89 -0.24
CA SER A 32 1.13 0.07 0.42
C SER A 32 0.47 1.06 -0.55
N SER A 33 0.96 1.16 -1.80
CA SER A 33 0.46 2.09 -2.80
C SER A 33 -0.53 1.46 -3.79
N PHE A 34 -0.17 0.34 -4.44
CA PHE A 34 -0.92 -0.13 -5.62
C PHE A 34 -0.89 -1.64 -5.97
N PHE A 35 -0.27 -2.53 -5.15
CA PHE A 35 -0.33 -4.02 -5.25
C PHE A 35 0.49 -4.72 -6.38
N PRO A 36 1.04 -5.97 -6.23
CA PRO A 36 1.65 -6.63 -5.05
C PRO A 36 3.10 -7.20 -5.25
N ILE A 37 3.86 -7.27 -4.14
CA ILE A 37 4.68 -8.40 -3.58
C ILE A 37 4.82 -8.14 -2.06
N PRO A 38 4.66 -9.14 -1.15
CA PRO A 38 4.75 -8.90 0.29
C PRO A 38 6.20 -8.58 0.74
N PRO A 39 6.47 -7.41 1.34
CA PRO A 39 7.77 -7.07 1.91
C PRO A 39 8.11 -7.94 3.12
N ASP A 40 7.11 -8.56 3.76
CA ASP A 40 7.25 -9.38 4.97
C ASP A 40 8.21 -10.54 4.80
N ALA A 41 8.17 -11.25 3.65
CA ALA A 41 9.06 -12.36 3.38
C ALA A 41 10.53 -11.91 3.35
N LEU A 42 10.81 -10.76 2.71
CA LEU A 42 12.14 -10.16 2.68
C LEU A 42 12.55 -9.64 4.05
N LEU A 43 11.64 -8.99 4.77
CA LEU A 43 11.88 -8.47 6.11
C LEU A 43 12.30 -9.60 7.06
N ILE A 44 11.55 -10.71 7.06
CA ILE A 44 11.87 -11.90 7.87
C ILE A 44 13.25 -12.45 7.49
N ALA A 45 13.55 -12.62 6.20
CA ALA A 45 14.84 -13.12 5.73
C ALA A 45 16.01 -12.22 6.19
N LEU A 46 15.87 -10.90 6.06
CA LEU A 46 16.87 -9.92 6.49
C LEU A 46 17.07 -9.91 8.01
N ILE A 47 15.98 -9.98 8.78
CA ILE A 47 16.04 -10.04 10.25
C ILE A 47 16.71 -11.34 10.70
N LEU A 48 16.39 -12.47 10.09
CA LEU A 48 17.03 -13.75 10.40
C LEU A 48 18.52 -13.73 10.07
N GLY A 49 18.92 -13.15 8.93
CA GLY A 49 20.32 -13.02 8.51
C GLY A 49 21.13 -12.04 9.36
N ALA A 50 20.50 -10.99 9.90
CA ALA A 50 21.18 -9.98 10.71
C ALA A 50 20.31 -9.47 11.87
N ARG A 51 20.04 -10.35 12.85
CA ARG A 51 19.16 -10.07 14.00
C ARG A 51 19.49 -8.79 14.77
N LYS A 52 20.78 -8.44 14.90
CA LYS A 52 21.22 -7.18 15.56
C LYS A 52 20.71 -5.92 14.84
N LYS A 53 20.32 -6.02 13.57
CA LYS A 53 19.80 -4.92 12.74
C LYS A 53 18.27 -4.98 12.59
N ALA A 54 17.56 -5.81 13.35
CA ALA A 54 16.13 -6.04 13.17
C ALA A 54 15.31 -4.74 13.20
N PHE A 55 15.54 -3.88 14.19
CA PHE A 55 14.86 -2.58 14.29
C PHE A 55 15.17 -1.65 13.13
N LYS A 56 16.38 -1.72 12.55
CA LYS A 56 16.72 -0.92 11.37
C LYS A 56 15.88 -1.35 10.17
N PHE A 57 15.76 -2.65 9.92
CA PHE A 57 14.94 -3.15 8.82
C PHE A 57 13.45 -2.87 9.04
N ALA A 58 12.96 -3.05 10.26
CA ALA A 58 11.58 -2.70 10.62
C ALA A 58 11.29 -1.22 10.35
N LEU A 59 12.15 -0.31 10.80
CA LEU A 59 11.99 1.13 10.53
C LEU A 59 11.98 1.46 9.03
N ILE A 60 12.88 0.85 8.26
CA ILE A 60 12.91 1.04 6.80
C ILE A 60 11.60 0.57 6.16
N CYS A 61 11.10 -0.59 6.56
CA CYS A 61 9.80 -1.10 6.10
C CYS A 61 8.67 -0.15 6.48
N THR A 62 8.62 0.31 7.74
CA THR A 62 7.60 1.26 8.22
C THR A 62 7.62 2.56 7.42
N PHE A 63 8.79 3.17 7.20
CA PHE A 63 8.88 4.38 6.38
C PHE A 63 8.47 4.14 4.92
N GLY A 64 8.84 2.97 4.37
CA GLY A 64 8.38 2.54 3.04
C GLY A 64 6.87 2.47 2.98
N SER A 65 6.23 1.78 3.93
CA SER A 65 4.78 1.63 3.99
C SER A 65 4.06 2.95 4.20
N ILE A 66 4.52 3.81 5.12
CA ILE A 66 3.91 5.13 5.37
C ILE A 66 3.99 6.00 4.11
N SER A 67 5.16 6.07 3.47
CA SER A 67 5.31 6.87 2.25
C SER A 67 4.48 6.31 1.08
N GLY A 68 4.37 4.98 0.99
CA GLY A 68 3.49 4.32 0.03
C GLY A 68 2.01 4.62 0.29
N ALA A 69 1.57 4.55 1.54
CA ALA A 69 0.21 4.89 1.93
C ALA A 69 -0.15 6.35 1.62
N VAL A 70 0.80 7.28 1.86
CA VAL A 70 0.62 8.69 1.47
C VAL A 70 0.49 8.82 -0.04
N LEU A 71 1.34 8.16 -0.82
CA LEU A 71 1.23 8.18 -2.28
C LEU A 71 -0.11 7.59 -2.75
N GLY A 72 -0.50 6.42 -2.23
CA GLY A 72 -1.76 5.76 -2.55
C GLY A 72 -2.97 6.65 -2.25
N TYR A 73 -2.97 7.32 -1.09
CA TYR A 73 -3.99 8.30 -0.75
C TYR A 73 -4.04 9.46 -1.75
N LEU A 74 -2.89 10.04 -2.10
CA LEU A 74 -2.83 11.14 -3.07
C LEU A 74 -3.35 10.72 -4.44
N ILE A 75 -2.95 9.54 -4.92
CA ILE A 75 -3.45 8.97 -6.17
C ILE A 75 -4.97 8.85 -6.11
N GLY A 76 -5.52 8.26 -5.04
CA GLY A 76 -6.96 8.14 -4.83
C GLY A 76 -7.65 9.51 -4.83
N HIS A 77 -7.13 10.47 -4.06
CA HIS A 77 -7.69 11.83 -3.96
C HIS A 77 -7.76 12.54 -5.31
N TYR A 78 -6.65 12.59 -6.06
CA TYR A 78 -6.60 13.28 -7.35
C TYR A 78 -7.35 12.56 -8.46
N LEU A 79 -7.49 11.23 -8.37
CA LEU A 79 -8.35 10.48 -9.29
C LEU A 79 -9.83 10.68 -8.98
N TRP A 80 -10.20 10.97 -7.73
CA TRP A 80 -11.60 11.09 -7.31
C TRP A 80 -12.14 12.51 -7.40
N TRP A 81 -11.32 13.50 -7.05
CA TRP A 81 -11.69 14.92 -6.97
C TRP A 81 -10.94 15.76 -7.99
N THR A 82 -11.65 16.72 -8.56
CA THR A 82 -11.07 17.78 -9.39
C THR A 82 -10.60 18.96 -8.51
N PRO A 83 -9.72 19.85 -9.02
CA PRO A 83 -9.31 21.06 -8.29
C PRO A 83 -10.47 22.00 -7.92
N SER A 84 -11.61 21.86 -8.60
CA SER A 84 -12.85 22.62 -8.35
C SER A 84 -13.77 21.97 -7.31
N ASN A 85 -13.30 20.94 -6.58
CA ASN A 85 -14.10 20.13 -5.63
C ASN A 85 -15.31 19.41 -6.25
N GLU A 86 -15.26 19.10 -7.54
CA GLU A 86 -16.24 18.23 -8.19
C GLU A 86 -15.70 16.81 -8.37
N PHE A 87 -16.60 15.83 -8.39
CA PHE A 87 -16.25 14.46 -8.74
C PHE A 87 -15.65 14.38 -10.16
N SER A 88 -14.51 13.70 -10.27
CA SER A 88 -13.85 13.47 -11.55
C SER A 88 -14.72 12.63 -12.50
N SER A 89 -14.33 12.59 -13.79
CA SER A 89 -14.95 11.70 -14.77
C SER A 89 -14.84 10.22 -14.37
N LEU A 90 -13.73 9.82 -13.72
CA LEU A 90 -13.54 8.47 -13.22
C LEU A 90 -14.52 8.18 -12.06
N ALA A 91 -14.67 9.09 -11.10
CA ALA A 91 -15.62 8.93 -10.01
C ALA A 91 -17.07 8.82 -10.53
N LYS A 92 -17.44 9.68 -11.49
CA LYS A 92 -18.75 9.62 -12.16
C LYS A 92 -18.96 8.30 -12.91
N PHE A 93 -17.94 7.79 -13.59
CA PHE A 93 -17.97 6.47 -14.22
C PHE A 93 -18.27 5.38 -13.18
N PHE A 94 -17.54 5.35 -12.05
CA PHE A 94 -17.78 4.40 -10.98
C PHE A 94 -19.22 4.46 -10.43
N PHE A 95 -19.74 5.66 -10.17
CA PHE A 95 -21.12 5.84 -9.71
C PHE A 95 -22.18 5.36 -10.72
N SER A 96 -21.87 5.43 -12.01
CA SER A 96 -22.78 4.99 -13.07
C SER A 96 -22.69 3.48 -13.38
N THR A 97 -21.52 2.88 -13.17
CA THR A 97 -21.24 1.49 -13.57
C THR A 97 -21.52 0.49 -12.45
N PHE A 98 -21.29 0.86 -11.19
CA PHE A 98 -21.39 -0.08 -10.08
C PHE A 98 -22.68 0.11 -9.27
N PRO A 99 -23.66 -0.81 -9.35
CA PRO A 99 -24.89 -0.71 -8.58
C PRO A 99 -24.59 -0.79 -7.08
N GLY A 100 -25.14 0.14 -6.30
CA GLY A 100 -24.91 0.27 -4.85
C GLY A 100 -23.78 1.23 -4.46
N PHE A 101 -22.94 1.63 -5.41
CA PHE A 101 -21.93 2.65 -5.20
C PHE A 101 -22.46 4.02 -5.67
N SER A 102 -23.26 4.69 -4.83
CA SER A 102 -23.85 6.01 -5.13
C SER A 102 -23.13 7.16 -4.43
N GLN A 103 -23.37 8.40 -4.87
CA GLN A 103 -22.85 9.59 -4.20
C GLN A 103 -23.33 9.70 -2.75
N GLU A 104 -24.62 9.40 -2.50
CA GLU A 104 -25.18 9.41 -1.15
C GLU A 104 -24.49 8.39 -0.23
N MET A 105 -24.23 7.19 -0.73
CA MET A 105 -23.50 6.16 0.01
C MET A 105 -22.06 6.63 0.30
N PHE A 106 -21.38 7.20 -0.70
CA PHE A 106 -20.04 7.75 -0.52
C PHE A 106 -19.98 8.81 0.60
N PHE A 107 -20.91 9.78 0.60
CA PHE A 107 -20.98 10.80 1.65
C PHE A 107 -21.35 10.22 3.01
N ARG A 108 -22.25 9.22 3.06
CA ARG A 108 -22.57 8.52 4.31
C ARG A 108 -21.34 7.83 4.90
N ILE A 109 -20.56 7.14 4.08
CA ILE A 109 -19.32 6.50 4.54
C ILE A 109 -18.31 7.57 4.99
N GLN A 110 -18.17 8.67 4.26
CA GLN A 110 -17.33 9.79 4.65
C GLN A 110 -17.71 10.35 6.03
N ASP A 111 -19.01 10.56 6.28
CA ASP A 111 -19.50 11.05 7.57
C ASP A 111 -19.17 10.08 8.72
N LEU A 112 -19.35 8.77 8.49
CA LEU A 112 -18.97 7.77 9.49
C LEU A 112 -17.46 7.77 9.76
N TYR A 113 -16.60 7.95 8.75
CA TYR A 113 -15.17 8.13 8.95
C TYR A 113 -14.85 9.43 9.69
N ASN A 114 -15.58 10.52 9.46
CA ASN A 114 -15.38 11.76 10.21
C ASN A 114 -15.76 11.62 11.68
N GLN A 115 -16.80 10.83 11.99
CA GLN A 115 -17.26 10.61 13.36
C GLN A 115 -16.40 9.59 14.13
N TYR A 116 -16.11 8.44 13.52
CA TYR A 116 -15.49 7.29 14.19
C TYR A 116 -14.01 7.10 13.82
N ASN A 117 -13.52 7.79 12.78
CA ASN A 117 -12.16 7.68 12.28
C ASN A 117 -11.80 6.20 12.02
N PHE A 118 -10.68 5.72 12.55
CA PHE A 118 -10.25 4.34 12.36
C PHE A 118 -11.16 3.28 13.00
N TRP A 119 -12.00 3.64 13.98
CA TRP A 119 -12.83 2.67 14.72
C TRP A 119 -14.01 2.12 13.92
N ILE A 120 -14.25 2.64 12.72
CA ILE A 120 -15.31 2.15 11.84
C ILE A 120 -14.98 0.82 11.16
N VAL A 121 -13.68 0.48 11.05
CA VAL A 121 -13.17 -0.72 10.34
C VAL A 121 -12.91 -1.87 11.31
#